data_AF-A0AAI8BDW8-F1
#
_entry.id   AF-A0AAI8BDW8-F1
#
_cell.length_a   1.000
_cell.length_b   1.000
_cell.length_c   1.000
_cell.angle_alpha   90.00
_cell.angle_beta   90.00
_cell.angle_gamma   90.00
#
_symmetry.space_group_name_H-M   'P 1'
#
loop_
_entity.id
_entity.type
_entity.pdbx_description
1 polymer ?
#
loop_
_entity_poly.entity_id
_entity_poly.type
_entity_poly.pdbx_seq_one_letter_code
_entity_poly.pdbx_strand_id
1 'polypeptide(L)'
;MNAITVAIIGMGPRGMTVLERLVSMGRRFPQLPLTVHIIDPGAMGCGVHQLRQPDYFLLNTVCGLPTMFPPRDHAADIEGETFFAWVRRQVHAKGMSVNDATDDDRDLRSSYLPRALFGAYLKACFEQIERQAPSNVELIVHACEAIALRRDASGECVECSNGTQMHVRFAVLTTGHTRNCSPNDGAVHDPYGFLAHLSERGLDSNDIIGLAGFGLSSFDVLAGLTVGRGGMFYRAADGELQYQTSGWEPLIYMFSRSGFPYLARPYRDCGTFFYDPLIFETNRIHSIRGTNSCEGLDFEATLLPLLMIELRAARCRMKLKSAGRPVSSDEWATLRVSDPTEIERWVDEVEHGIGAFDVFGFLESCNLALEGGATEYQQRFVELLEEDLRESRLGVERSERKYLAEVLLHLREGLNVAVDFGGLEPRSHDYFFETFAGTVRRLAIGPQPERSEELIALIRAGVVKVELGPNPLVKRRPDGAFDLASRHLARPTSCIVSRLIHARSAFPSLDQSDSLLLADLARAGRIRKHRNDVRFDGGVEIDRWHHPVTRSGQVERSLFVLGPLCEGSIYYNTYVPTRIGRSRPFIEAEIVVDQILLGTGLTTHSQARVKHDGRHRVLS
;
A
#
# COMPACT_ATOMS: atom_id res chain seq x y z
N MET A 1 -19.12 -25.12 -26.34
CA MET A 1 -17.80 -24.72 -25.80
C MET A 1 -17.62 -25.43 -24.47
N ASN A 2 -16.41 -25.88 -24.15
CA ASN A 2 -16.15 -26.52 -22.85
C ASN A 2 -16.33 -25.48 -21.74
N ALA A 3 -16.92 -25.89 -20.62
CA ALA A 3 -17.05 -25.05 -19.44
C ALA A 3 -15.65 -24.62 -18.94
N ILE A 4 -15.54 -23.36 -18.48
CA ILE A 4 -14.34 -22.85 -17.85
C ILE A 4 -14.51 -22.97 -16.34
N THR A 5 -13.54 -23.58 -15.67
CA THR A 5 -13.48 -23.64 -14.21
C THR A 5 -12.30 -22.81 -13.71
N VAL A 6 -12.57 -21.82 -12.86
CA VAL A 6 -11.56 -20.91 -12.30
C VAL A 6 -11.63 -20.96 -10.77
N ALA A 7 -10.49 -21.06 -10.08
CA ALA A 7 -10.40 -20.80 -8.65
C ALA A 7 -9.86 -19.39 -8.39
N ILE A 8 -10.52 -18.64 -7.50
CA ILE A 8 -9.97 -17.43 -6.87
C ILE A 8 -9.60 -17.80 -5.45
N ILE A 9 -8.30 -17.74 -5.13
CA ILE A 9 -7.75 -18.09 -3.82
C ILE A 9 -7.43 -16.80 -3.06
N GLY A 10 -8.27 -16.46 -2.09
CA GLY A 10 -8.28 -15.19 -1.37
C GLY A 10 -9.32 -14.24 -1.96
N MET A 11 -10.37 -13.94 -1.20
CA MET A 11 -11.50 -13.10 -1.57
C MET A 11 -11.52 -11.79 -0.79
N GLY A 12 -10.36 -11.12 -0.72
CA GLY A 12 -10.26 -9.71 -0.34
C GLY A 12 -10.48 -8.76 -1.53
N PRO A 13 -10.12 -7.47 -1.41
CA PRO A 13 -10.28 -6.49 -2.50
C PRO A 13 -9.65 -6.93 -3.83
N ARG A 14 -8.49 -7.58 -3.80
CA ARG A 14 -7.80 -8.08 -5.01
C ARG A 14 -8.55 -9.25 -5.68
N GLY A 15 -9.07 -10.20 -4.91
CA GLY A 15 -9.88 -11.30 -5.45
C GLY A 15 -11.22 -10.80 -5.99
N MET A 16 -11.79 -9.77 -5.34
CA MET A 16 -13.06 -9.17 -5.75
C MET A 16 -12.96 -8.41 -7.08
N THR A 17 -11.82 -7.76 -7.41
CA THR A 17 -11.65 -7.19 -8.76
C THR A 17 -11.63 -8.28 -9.84
N VAL A 18 -11.00 -9.43 -9.57
CA VAL A 18 -11.02 -10.58 -10.49
C VAL A 18 -12.42 -11.15 -10.64
N LEU A 19 -13.16 -11.32 -9.53
CA LEU A 19 -14.53 -11.80 -9.55
C LEU A 19 -15.43 -10.87 -10.39
N GLU A 20 -15.33 -9.55 -10.18
CA GLU A 20 -16.09 -8.56 -10.94
C GLU A 20 -15.80 -8.65 -12.45
N ARG A 21 -14.53 -8.79 -12.84
CA ARG A 21 -14.11 -8.98 -14.25
C ARG A 21 -14.63 -10.30 -14.84
N LEU A 22 -14.59 -11.40 -14.09
CA LEU A 22 -15.11 -12.70 -14.54
C LEU A 22 -16.63 -12.68 -14.74
N VAL A 23 -17.37 -12.01 -13.85
CA VAL A 23 -18.83 -11.85 -14.03
C VAL A 23 -19.12 -10.95 -15.24
N SER A 24 -18.37 -9.85 -15.42
CA SER A 24 -18.43 -9.02 -16.63
C SER A 24 -18.19 -9.84 -17.91
N MET A 25 -17.16 -10.68 -17.92
CA MET A 25 -16.88 -11.60 -19.03
C MET A 25 -18.07 -12.54 -19.29
N GLY A 26 -18.66 -13.14 -18.26
CA GLY A 26 -19.83 -14.00 -18.38
C GLY A 26 -21.02 -13.30 -19.06
N ARG A 27 -21.25 -12.00 -18.76
CA ARG A 27 -22.30 -11.19 -19.38
C ARG A 27 -22.02 -10.89 -20.85
N ARG A 28 -20.75 -10.66 -21.22
CA ARG A 28 -20.31 -10.44 -22.61
C ARG A 28 -20.38 -11.70 -23.46
N PHE A 29 -20.22 -12.88 -22.85
CA PHE A 29 -20.18 -14.17 -23.53
C PHE A 29 -21.21 -15.15 -22.91
N PRO A 30 -22.52 -14.92 -23.07
CA PRO A 30 -23.58 -15.75 -22.46
C PRO A 30 -23.55 -17.23 -22.91
N GLN A 31 -22.90 -17.53 -24.03
CA GLN A 31 -22.70 -18.87 -24.56
C GLN A 31 -21.57 -19.66 -23.89
N LEU A 32 -20.80 -19.03 -23.00
CA LEU A 32 -19.65 -19.61 -22.33
C LEU A 32 -20.03 -19.98 -20.90
N PRO A 33 -20.16 -21.29 -20.57
CA PRO A 33 -20.37 -21.71 -19.19
C PRO A 33 -19.10 -21.45 -18.37
N LEU A 34 -19.25 -20.76 -17.24
CA LEU A 34 -18.17 -20.41 -16.33
C LEU A 34 -18.55 -20.85 -14.91
N THR A 35 -17.71 -21.67 -14.28
CA THR A 35 -17.81 -21.98 -12.84
C THR A 35 -16.63 -21.32 -12.13
N VAL A 36 -16.91 -20.51 -11.11
CA VAL A 36 -15.92 -19.80 -10.31
C VAL A 36 -15.95 -20.34 -8.88
N HIS A 37 -14.89 -21.03 -8.49
CA HIS A 37 -14.65 -21.43 -7.10
C HIS A 37 -14.01 -20.28 -6.35
N ILE A 38 -14.64 -19.83 -5.27
CA ILE A 38 -14.19 -18.72 -4.44
C ILE A 38 -13.75 -19.29 -3.11
N ILE A 39 -12.46 -19.16 -2.76
CA ILE A 39 -11.86 -19.82 -1.60
C ILE A 39 -11.28 -18.75 -0.69
N ASP A 40 -11.82 -18.61 0.51
CA ASP A 40 -11.31 -17.70 1.54
C ASP A 40 -11.74 -18.18 2.94
N PRO A 41 -10.84 -18.19 3.95
CA PRO A 41 -11.21 -18.60 5.30
C PRO A 41 -12.00 -17.52 6.08
N GLY A 42 -11.96 -16.28 5.62
CA GLY A 42 -12.62 -15.13 6.23
C GLY A 42 -13.99 -14.82 5.64
N ALA A 43 -14.52 -13.66 6.02
CA ALA A 43 -15.76 -13.14 5.43
C ALA A 43 -15.50 -12.68 3.98
N MET A 44 -16.27 -13.22 3.05
CA MET A 44 -16.14 -12.93 1.62
C MET A 44 -16.17 -11.43 1.33
N GLY A 45 -15.24 -10.99 0.49
CA GLY A 45 -15.02 -9.59 0.10
C GLY A 45 -14.15 -8.79 1.08
N CYS A 46 -14.14 -9.14 2.38
CA CYS A 46 -13.59 -8.28 3.42
C CYS A 46 -12.06 -8.30 3.50
N GLY A 47 -11.44 -9.44 3.23
CA GLY A 47 -10.00 -9.65 3.45
C GLY A 47 -9.59 -9.25 4.88
N VAL A 48 -8.59 -8.36 5.01
CA VAL A 48 -8.07 -7.88 6.31
C VAL A 48 -8.98 -6.85 7.01
N HIS A 49 -10.03 -6.35 6.34
CA HIS A 49 -10.95 -5.36 6.89
C HIS A 49 -12.13 -6.06 7.57
N GLN A 50 -11.86 -6.67 8.73
CA GLN A 50 -12.85 -7.50 9.42
C GLN A 50 -14.00 -6.65 9.98
N LEU A 51 -15.21 -7.20 9.93
CA LEU A 51 -16.46 -6.51 10.32
C LEU A 51 -16.55 -6.09 11.79
N ARG A 52 -15.73 -6.69 12.66
CA ARG A 52 -15.74 -6.47 14.11
C ARG A 52 -14.45 -5.83 14.62
N GLN A 53 -13.66 -5.21 13.73
CA GLN A 53 -12.51 -4.41 14.15
C GLN A 53 -12.98 -3.24 15.03
N PRO A 54 -12.26 -2.93 16.12
CA PRO A 54 -12.54 -1.74 16.92
C PRO A 54 -12.54 -0.45 16.08
N ASP A 55 -13.41 0.50 16.44
CA ASP A 55 -13.63 1.72 15.66
C ASP A 55 -12.41 2.66 15.64
N TYR A 56 -11.51 2.53 16.63
CA TYR A 56 -10.25 3.28 16.65
C TYR A 56 -9.22 2.78 15.63
N PHE A 57 -9.47 1.66 14.93
CA PHE A 57 -8.68 1.29 13.75
C PHE A 57 -9.26 1.93 12.49
N LEU A 58 -8.62 3.01 12.07
CA LEU A 58 -9.06 3.80 10.92
C LEU A 58 -8.39 3.32 9.62
N LEU A 59 -9.09 3.50 8.50
CA LEU A 59 -8.49 3.45 7.18
C LEU A 59 -7.43 4.55 7.05
N ASN A 60 -6.36 4.27 6.30
CA ASN A 60 -5.34 5.24 5.93
C ASN A 60 -5.65 5.95 4.59
N THR A 61 -6.87 5.78 4.08
CA THR A 61 -7.37 6.36 2.83
C THR A 61 -8.68 7.08 3.14
N VAL A 62 -8.83 8.30 2.62
CA VAL A 62 -10.04 9.10 2.81
C VAL A 62 -11.26 8.47 2.14
N CYS A 63 -12.43 8.64 2.74
CA CYS A 63 -13.70 8.03 2.31
C CYS A 63 -14.04 8.24 0.82
N GLY A 64 -13.65 9.38 0.26
CA GLY A 64 -13.90 9.76 -1.13
C GLY A 64 -13.24 8.86 -2.19
N LEU A 65 -12.21 8.09 -1.83
CA LEU A 65 -11.34 7.40 -2.79
C LEU A 65 -11.66 5.94 -3.09
N PRO A 66 -11.90 5.07 -2.09
CA PRO A 66 -12.05 3.65 -2.35
C PRO A 66 -13.29 3.33 -3.19
N THR A 67 -13.15 2.36 -4.08
CA THR A 67 -14.25 1.79 -4.84
C THR A 67 -13.92 0.36 -5.25
N MET A 68 -14.92 -0.52 -5.29
CA MET A 68 -14.78 -1.86 -5.90
C MET A 68 -15.32 -1.93 -7.32
N PHE A 69 -15.87 -0.83 -7.82
CA PHE A 69 -16.39 -0.72 -9.17
C PHE A 69 -15.58 0.35 -9.92
N PRO A 70 -14.97 0.01 -11.06
CA PRO A 70 -14.21 0.98 -11.83
C PRO A 70 -15.14 2.04 -12.44
N PRO A 71 -14.62 3.23 -12.78
CA PRO A 71 -15.40 4.20 -13.53
C PRO A 71 -15.80 3.63 -14.91
N ARG A 72 -16.90 4.14 -15.50
CA ARG A 72 -17.54 3.54 -16.69
C ARG A 72 -16.64 3.50 -17.94
N ASP A 73 -15.60 4.33 -17.99
CA ASP A 73 -14.56 4.34 -19.02
C ASP A 73 -13.63 3.12 -18.99
N HIS A 74 -13.63 2.37 -17.88
CA HIS A 74 -12.86 1.13 -17.66
C HIS A 74 -13.68 -0.15 -17.89
N ALA A 75 -14.78 -0.08 -18.65
CA ALA A 75 -15.70 -1.17 -18.95
C ALA A 75 -16.42 -1.71 -17.69
N ALA A 76 -17.55 -1.10 -17.37
CA ALA A 76 -18.37 -1.45 -16.21
C ALA A 76 -19.65 -2.19 -16.66
N ASP A 77 -19.57 -3.51 -16.79
CA ASP A 77 -20.77 -4.34 -16.99
C ASP A 77 -21.46 -4.72 -15.67
N ILE A 78 -20.77 -4.47 -14.54
CA ILE A 78 -21.27 -4.60 -13.18
C ILE A 78 -21.45 -3.21 -12.58
N GLU A 79 -22.66 -2.92 -12.12
CA GLU A 79 -22.96 -1.66 -11.48
C GLU A 79 -22.72 -1.73 -9.98
N GLY A 80 -22.23 -0.63 -9.39
CA GLY A 80 -22.17 -0.48 -7.95
C GLY A 80 -21.70 0.88 -7.46
N GLU A 81 -21.89 1.09 -6.16
CA GLU A 81 -21.62 2.36 -5.49
C GLU A 81 -20.15 2.45 -5.05
N THR A 82 -19.58 3.67 -5.07
CA THR A 82 -18.30 3.93 -4.41
C THR A 82 -18.45 3.86 -2.90
N PHE A 83 -17.34 3.74 -2.15
CA PHE A 83 -17.40 3.68 -0.69
C PHE A 83 -18.11 4.91 -0.11
N PHE A 84 -17.73 6.11 -0.56
CA PHE A 84 -18.41 7.36 -0.19
C PHE A 84 -19.93 7.33 -0.41
N ALA A 85 -20.40 6.92 -1.59
CA ALA A 85 -21.83 6.90 -1.91
C ALA A 85 -22.58 5.91 -1.00
N TRP A 86 -21.97 4.76 -0.74
CA TRP A 86 -22.51 3.76 0.18
C TRP A 86 -22.60 4.29 1.61
N VAL A 87 -21.53 4.92 2.13
CA VAL A 87 -21.51 5.50 3.50
C VAL A 87 -22.56 6.59 3.62
N ARG A 88 -22.63 7.52 2.66
CA ARG A 88 -23.63 8.60 2.66
C ARG A 88 -25.05 8.05 2.76
N ARG A 89 -25.34 6.98 2.00
CA ARG A 89 -26.64 6.30 2.06
C ARG A 89 -26.89 5.65 3.43
N GLN A 90 -25.89 5.03 4.06
CA GLN A 90 -26.06 4.42 5.40
C GLN A 90 -26.30 5.49 6.48
N VAL A 91 -25.58 6.62 6.43
CA VAL A 91 -25.78 7.75 7.34
C VAL A 91 -27.21 8.27 7.26
N HIS A 92 -27.70 8.58 6.03
CA HIS A 92 -29.07 9.05 5.84
C HIS A 92 -30.14 8.02 6.18
N ALA A 93 -29.94 6.74 5.83
CA ALA A 93 -30.97 5.71 5.98
C ALA A 93 -31.07 5.14 7.39
N LYS A 94 -29.99 5.16 8.17
CA LYS A 94 -29.91 4.45 9.47
C LYS A 94 -29.56 5.34 10.65
N GLY A 95 -29.40 6.66 10.45
CA GLY A 95 -29.00 7.58 11.51
C GLY A 95 -27.64 7.20 12.13
N MET A 96 -26.75 6.59 11.33
CA MET A 96 -25.42 6.22 11.80
C MET A 96 -24.67 7.50 12.18
N SER A 97 -24.34 7.65 13.47
CA SER A 97 -23.35 8.62 13.91
C SER A 97 -21.99 8.08 13.50
N VAL A 98 -21.44 8.64 12.43
CA VAL A 98 -20.02 8.47 12.12
C VAL A 98 -19.32 9.56 12.92
N ASN A 99 -18.50 9.16 13.90
CA ASN A 99 -17.71 10.11 14.69
C ASN A 99 -17.01 11.10 13.73
N ASP A 100 -17.24 12.39 13.96
CA ASP A 100 -16.72 13.54 13.20
C ASP A 100 -17.24 13.78 11.76
N ALA A 101 -18.24 13.03 11.27
CA ALA A 101 -18.89 13.37 9.99
C ALA A 101 -19.99 14.43 10.19
N THR A 102 -19.76 15.64 9.69
CA THR A 102 -20.80 16.66 9.52
C THR A 102 -21.73 16.27 8.35
N ASP A 103 -22.94 16.84 8.27
CA ASP A 103 -23.86 16.67 7.12
C ASP A 103 -23.29 17.23 5.79
N ASP A 104 -22.07 17.77 5.76
CA ASP A 104 -21.41 18.26 4.56
C ASP A 104 -20.69 17.12 3.81
N ASP A 105 -21.14 16.89 2.57
CA ASP A 105 -20.53 15.96 1.62
C ASP A 105 -19.02 16.14 1.47
N ARG A 106 -18.48 17.36 1.61
CA ARG A 106 -17.04 17.62 1.50
C ARG A 106 -16.26 17.09 2.69
N ASP A 107 -16.75 17.33 3.91
CA ASP A 107 -16.09 16.88 5.13
C ASP A 107 -16.08 15.35 5.16
N LEU A 108 -17.23 14.71 4.92
CA LEU A 108 -17.33 13.25 4.87
C LEU A 108 -16.41 12.62 3.81
N ARG A 109 -16.21 13.25 2.64
CA ARG A 109 -15.28 12.75 1.61
C ARG A 109 -13.84 12.70 2.10
N SER A 110 -13.45 13.67 2.92
CA SER A 110 -12.10 13.81 3.43
C SER A 110 -11.85 13.06 4.75
N SER A 111 -12.90 12.51 5.37
CA SER A 111 -12.80 11.74 6.61
C SER A 111 -12.10 10.40 6.43
N TYR A 112 -11.33 10.02 7.44
CA TYR A 112 -10.77 8.68 7.60
C TYR A 112 -11.72 7.86 8.48
N LEU A 113 -12.31 6.80 7.92
CA LEU A 113 -13.38 6.04 8.57
C LEU A 113 -12.86 4.73 9.18
N PRO A 114 -13.56 4.16 10.17
CA PRO A 114 -13.23 2.85 10.75
C PRO A 114 -13.09 1.75 9.69
N ARG A 115 -12.09 0.89 9.84
CA ARG A 115 -11.84 -0.25 8.93
C ARG A 115 -13.00 -1.24 8.93
N ALA A 116 -13.71 -1.41 10.05
CA ALA A 116 -14.89 -2.26 10.12
C ALA A 116 -16.01 -1.77 9.19
N LEU A 117 -16.20 -0.44 9.09
CA LEU A 117 -17.18 0.16 8.18
C LEU A 117 -16.81 -0.09 6.72
N PHE A 118 -15.52 -0.01 6.39
CA PHE A 118 -15.04 -0.39 5.06
C PHE A 118 -15.19 -1.89 4.77
N GLY A 119 -14.95 -2.75 5.76
CA GLY A 119 -15.26 -4.18 5.66
C GLY A 119 -16.73 -4.44 5.33
N ALA A 120 -17.65 -3.71 5.97
CA ALA A 120 -19.08 -3.81 5.68
C ALA A 120 -19.42 -3.36 4.25
N TYR A 121 -18.74 -2.32 3.73
CA TYR A 121 -18.85 -1.93 2.32
C TYR A 121 -18.36 -3.05 1.39
N LEU A 122 -17.16 -3.61 1.64
CA LEU A 122 -16.60 -4.68 0.81
C LEU A 122 -17.48 -5.93 0.77
N LYS A 123 -18.07 -6.32 1.91
CA LYS A 123 -19.06 -7.40 1.97
C LYS A 123 -20.29 -7.09 1.10
N ALA A 124 -20.81 -5.87 1.18
CA ALA A 124 -21.94 -5.45 0.36
C ALA A 124 -21.59 -5.45 -1.14
N CYS A 125 -20.36 -5.09 -1.52
CA CYS A 125 -19.88 -5.18 -2.89
C CYS A 125 -19.84 -6.63 -3.39
N PHE A 126 -19.31 -7.57 -2.59
CA PHE A 126 -19.30 -8.98 -2.94
C PHE A 126 -20.71 -9.51 -3.24
N GLU A 127 -21.65 -9.28 -2.32
CA GLU A 127 -23.05 -9.70 -2.50
C GLU A 127 -23.71 -9.03 -3.72
N GLN A 128 -23.29 -7.81 -4.05
CA GLN A 128 -23.78 -7.08 -5.22
C GLN A 128 -23.24 -7.65 -6.54
N ILE A 129 -21.98 -8.09 -6.56
CA ILE A 129 -21.41 -8.80 -7.73
C ILE A 129 -22.09 -10.15 -7.90
N GLU A 130 -22.30 -10.89 -6.81
CA GLU A 130 -23.00 -12.19 -6.80
C GLU A 130 -24.42 -12.08 -7.37
N ARG A 131 -25.21 -11.09 -6.94
CA ARG A 131 -26.56 -10.85 -7.47
C ARG A 131 -26.60 -10.46 -8.95
N GLN A 132 -25.48 -9.99 -9.50
CA GLN A 132 -25.37 -9.56 -10.90
C GLN A 132 -24.78 -10.66 -11.80
N ALA A 133 -24.47 -11.84 -11.26
CA ALA A 133 -24.00 -12.98 -12.03
C ALA A 133 -25.08 -13.45 -13.03
N PRO A 134 -24.76 -13.55 -14.34
CA PRO A 134 -25.70 -14.08 -15.32
C PRO A 134 -25.82 -15.60 -15.19
N SER A 135 -26.85 -16.19 -15.79
CA SER A 135 -27.17 -17.61 -15.65
C SER A 135 -26.11 -18.59 -16.16
N ASN A 136 -25.16 -18.12 -16.98
CA ASN A 136 -24.02 -18.92 -17.44
C ASN A 136 -22.81 -18.87 -16.49
N VAL A 137 -22.88 -18.10 -15.40
CA VAL A 137 -21.83 -17.99 -14.38
C VAL A 137 -22.31 -18.62 -13.09
N GLU A 138 -21.71 -19.74 -12.71
CA GLU A 138 -21.93 -20.42 -11.44
C GLU A 138 -20.85 -19.98 -10.45
N LEU A 139 -21.25 -19.47 -9.28
CA LEU A 139 -20.34 -19.07 -8.20
C LEU A 139 -20.44 -20.09 -7.06
N ILE A 140 -19.31 -20.69 -6.67
CA ILE A 140 -19.25 -21.70 -5.61
C ILE A 140 -18.30 -21.21 -4.51
N VAL A 141 -18.84 -20.95 -3.33
CA VAL A 141 -18.10 -20.39 -2.20
C VAL A 141 -17.59 -21.50 -1.26
N HIS A 142 -16.31 -21.42 -0.92
CA HIS A 142 -15.61 -22.32 0.00
C HIS A 142 -15.02 -21.49 1.15
N ALA A 143 -15.68 -21.55 2.31
CA ALA A 143 -15.25 -20.88 3.54
C ALA A 143 -14.13 -21.69 4.23
N CYS A 144 -12.97 -21.75 3.59
CA CYS A 144 -11.82 -22.53 4.05
C CYS A 144 -10.51 -21.94 3.50
N GLU A 145 -9.40 -22.39 4.07
CA GLU A 145 -8.07 -22.02 3.60
C GLU A 145 -7.62 -22.99 2.50
N ALA A 146 -7.13 -22.48 1.38
CA ALA A 146 -6.41 -23.30 0.40
C ALA A 146 -5.01 -23.60 0.94
N ILE A 147 -4.63 -24.87 0.98
CA ILE A 147 -3.37 -25.33 1.58
C ILE A 147 -2.41 -25.97 0.57
N ALA A 148 -2.89 -26.36 -0.61
CA ALA A 148 -2.04 -26.89 -1.68
C ALA A 148 -2.67 -26.69 -3.06
N LEU A 149 -1.82 -26.64 -4.09
CA LEU A 149 -2.23 -26.50 -5.49
C LEU A 149 -1.33 -27.32 -6.40
N ARG A 150 -1.83 -28.51 -6.77
CA ARG A 150 -1.06 -29.51 -7.51
C ARG A 150 -1.66 -29.73 -8.89
N ARG A 151 -0.83 -30.11 -9.86
CA ARG A 151 -1.30 -30.48 -11.20
C ARG A 151 -1.35 -32.00 -11.32
N ASP A 152 -2.47 -32.53 -11.79
CA ASP A 152 -2.67 -33.94 -12.13
C ASP A 152 -3.14 -34.10 -13.60
N ALA A 153 -3.57 -35.31 -13.97
CA ALA A 153 -4.04 -35.61 -15.33
C ALA A 153 -5.33 -34.86 -15.73
N SER A 154 -6.09 -34.37 -14.75
CA SER A 154 -7.36 -33.68 -14.92
C SER A 154 -7.23 -32.15 -14.89
N GLY A 155 -6.09 -31.61 -14.45
CA GLY A 155 -5.80 -30.18 -14.47
C GLY A 155 -5.16 -29.69 -13.17
N GLU A 156 -5.48 -28.46 -12.77
CA GLU A 156 -5.11 -27.94 -11.46
C GLU A 156 -6.08 -28.48 -10.41
N CYS A 157 -5.56 -28.95 -9.28
CA CYS A 157 -6.34 -29.41 -8.14
C CYS A 157 -5.98 -28.56 -6.91
N VAL A 158 -6.98 -27.82 -6.41
CA VAL A 158 -6.86 -27.06 -5.16
C VAL A 158 -7.31 -27.95 -4.01
N GLU A 159 -6.50 -28.04 -2.97
CA GLU A 159 -6.83 -28.72 -1.72
C GLU A 159 -7.02 -27.69 -0.60
N CYS A 160 -8.09 -27.85 0.17
CA CYS A 160 -8.45 -26.97 1.26
C CYS A 160 -8.25 -27.63 2.63
N SER A 161 -8.08 -26.81 3.67
CA SER A 161 -7.84 -27.24 5.05
C SER A 161 -8.95 -28.10 5.67
N ASN A 162 -10.16 -28.03 5.12
CA ASN A 162 -11.30 -28.86 5.51
C ASN A 162 -11.43 -30.18 4.73
N GLY A 163 -10.45 -30.51 3.88
CA GLY A 163 -10.44 -31.71 3.04
C GLY A 163 -11.18 -31.57 1.71
N THR A 164 -11.82 -30.43 1.43
CA THR A 164 -12.42 -30.17 0.12
C THR A 164 -11.34 -30.15 -0.95
N GLN A 165 -11.60 -30.81 -2.08
CA GLN A 165 -10.76 -30.77 -3.27
C GLN A 165 -11.60 -30.36 -4.49
N MET A 166 -11.00 -29.59 -5.40
CA MET A 166 -11.67 -29.15 -6.62
C MET A 166 -10.69 -29.05 -7.78
N HIS A 167 -11.12 -29.55 -8.94
CA HIS A 167 -10.38 -29.45 -10.19
C HIS A 167 -10.78 -28.20 -10.95
N VAL A 168 -9.79 -27.38 -11.28
CA VAL A 168 -9.96 -26.14 -12.02
C VAL A 168 -9.00 -26.08 -13.21
N ARG A 169 -9.38 -25.30 -14.21
CA ARG A 169 -8.50 -25.01 -15.35
C ARG A 169 -7.50 -23.90 -15.04
N PHE A 170 -7.95 -22.88 -14.31
CA PHE A 170 -7.14 -21.73 -13.92
C PHE A 170 -7.27 -21.46 -12.43
N ALA A 171 -6.19 -20.99 -11.80
CA ALA A 171 -6.21 -20.52 -10.42
C ALA A 171 -5.56 -19.14 -10.31
N VAL A 172 -6.22 -18.24 -9.59
CA VAL A 172 -5.78 -16.86 -9.36
C VAL A 172 -5.50 -16.69 -7.87
N LEU A 173 -4.23 -16.47 -7.52
CA LEU A 173 -3.77 -16.25 -6.15
C LEU A 173 -3.86 -14.77 -5.80
N THR A 174 -4.77 -14.46 -4.89
CA THR A 174 -5.08 -13.13 -4.35
C THR A 174 -5.09 -13.13 -2.82
N THR A 175 -4.25 -13.98 -2.20
CA THR A 175 -4.20 -14.21 -0.74
C THR A 175 -3.66 -13.03 0.08
N GLY A 176 -3.13 -12.00 -0.57
CA GLY A 176 -2.71 -10.77 0.11
C GLY A 176 -1.41 -10.95 0.92
N HIS A 177 -1.40 -10.40 2.13
CA HIS A 177 -0.27 -10.55 3.06
C HIS A 177 -0.34 -11.93 3.73
N THR A 178 0.35 -12.92 3.17
CA THR A 178 0.56 -14.21 3.83
C THR A 178 1.60 -14.08 4.94
N ARG A 179 1.50 -14.97 5.93
CA ARG A 179 2.42 -14.98 7.08
C ARG A 179 3.78 -15.53 6.67
N ASN A 180 4.81 -14.99 7.30
CA ASN A 180 6.15 -15.55 7.29
C ASN A 180 6.43 -16.22 8.64
N CYS A 181 7.31 -17.22 8.65
CA CYS A 181 7.87 -17.84 9.84
C CYS A 181 8.44 -16.75 10.75
N SER A 182 7.96 -16.70 11.99
CA SER A 182 8.47 -15.75 12.96
C SER A 182 9.81 -16.23 13.51
N PRO A 183 10.84 -15.37 13.58
CA PRO A 183 12.07 -15.70 14.31
C PRO A 183 11.77 -16.12 15.75
N ASN A 184 12.49 -17.11 16.27
CA ASN A 184 12.40 -17.51 17.67
C ASN A 184 13.27 -16.61 18.57
N ASP A 185 13.05 -15.31 18.50
CA ASP A 185 13.75 -14.27 19.27
C ASP A 185 12.90 -13.69 20.41
N GLY A 186 11.69 -14.22 20.62
CA GLY A 186 10.75 -13.77 21.63
C GLY A 186 10.09 -12.42 21.36
N ALA A 187 10.40 -11.76 20.25
CA ALA A 187 9.73 -10.53 19.84
C ALA A 187 8.42 -10.83 19.10
N VAL A 188 7.50 -9.87 19.10
CA VAL A 188 6.26 -9.94 18.33
C VAL A 188 6.53 -9.45 16.91
N HIS A 189 6.46 -10.37 15.94
CA HIS A 189 6.62 -10.05 14.51
C HIS A 189 5.29 -9.96 13.74
N ASP A 190 4.19 -10.44 14.33
CA ASP A 190 2.82 -10.27 13.82
C ASP A 190 2.05 -9.29 14.72
N PRO A 191 2.08 -7.98 14.41
CA PRO A 191 1.41 -6.97 15.24
C PRO A 191 -0.12 -7.14 15.23
N TYR A 192 -0.72 -7.64 14.15
CA TYR A 192 -2.18 -7.79 14.07
C TYR A 192 -2.67 -9.06 14.78
N GLY A 193 -1.92 -10.16 14.73
CA GLY A 193 -2.14 -11.32 15.58
C GLY A 193 -1.91 -11.00 17.07
N PHE A 194 -1.02 -10.06 17.39
CA PHE A 194 -0.90 -9.53 18.74
C PHE A 194 -2.14 -8.72 19.16
N LEU A 195 -2.59 -7.78 18.32
CA LEU A 195 -3.74 -6.93 18.60
C LEU A 195 -5.06 -7.71 18.69
N ALA A 196 -5.26 -8.73 17.85
CA ALA A 196 -6.45 -9.57 17.86
C ALA A 196 -6.66 -10.32 19.20
N HIS A 197 -5.58 -10.57 19.93
CA HIS A 197 -5.58 -11.31 21.21
C HIS A 197 -5.10 -10.44 22.37
N LEU A 198 -5.18 -9.10 22.26
CA LEU A 198 -4.56 -8.18 23.21
C LEU A 198 -5.02 -8.40 24.66
N SER A 199 -6.30 -8.65 24.87
CA SER A 199 -6.89 -8.93 26.19
C SER A 199 -6.36 -10.22 26.82
N GLU A 200 -5.98 -11.20 26.01
CA GLU A 200 -5.46 -12.51 26.44
C GLU A 200 -3.95 -12.46 26.75
N ARG A 201 -3.24 -11.41 26.35
CA ARG A 201 -1.77 -11.29 26.54
C ARG A 201 -1.35 -11.00 27.97
N GLY A 202 -2.29 -10.65 28.86
CA GLY A 202 -2.00 -10.34 30.26
C GLY A 202 -1.08 -9.13 30.44
N LEU A 203 -1.28 -8.08 29.64
CA LEU A 203 -0.54 -6.82 29.79
C LEU A 203 -1.08 -6.02 30.98
N ASP A 204 -0.20 -5.62 31.89
CA ASP A 204 -0.53 -4.71 32.98
C ASP A 204 0.03 -3.29 32.74
N SER A 205 -0.29 -2.34 33.62
CA SER A 205 0.14 -0.95 33.50
C SER A 205 1.62 -0.71 33.83
N ASN A 206 2.30 -1.69 34.43
CA ASN A 206 3.73 -1.63 34.75
C ASN A 206 4.60 -2.21 33.62
N ASP A 207 3.99 -2.86 32.63
CA ASP A 207 4.70 -3.33 31.43
C ASP A 207 5.38 -2.15 30.71
N ILE A 208 6.60 -2.41 30.23
CA ILE A 208 7.36 -1.48 29.39
C ILE A 208 7.51 -2.11 28.02
N ILE A 209 6.96 -1.49 26.99
CA ILE A 209 6.92 -2.03 25.63
C ILE A 209 7.88 -1.28 24.72
N GLY A 210 8.79 -2.01 24.08
CA GLY A 210 9.55 -1.51 22.94
C GLY A 210 8.72 -1.64 21.66
N LEU A 211 8.48 -0.53 20.97
CA LEU A 211 7.70 -0.49 19.73
C LEU A 211 8.59 -0.07 18.56
N ALA A 212 8.98 -1.03 17.72
CA ALA A 212 9.85 -0.80 16.57
C ALA A 212 9.04 -0.42 15.32
N GLY A 213 8.84 0.89 15.12
CA GLY A 213 8.24 1.49 13.94
C GLY A 213 7.61 2.86 14.22
N PHE A 214 7.57 3.71 13.19
CA PHE A 214 6.76 4.95 13.14
C PHE A 214 5.69 4.88 12.05
N GLY A 215 5.37 3.66 11.61
CA GLY A 215 4.52 3.42 10.46
C GLY A 215 3.04 3.30 10.78
N LEU A 216 2.22 3.09 9.75
CA LEU A 216 0.76 2.92 9.91
C LEU A 216 0.41 1.79 10.90
N SER A 217 1.11 0.64 10.82
CA SER A 217 0.93 -0.45 11.79
C SER A 217 1.31 -0.07 13.23
N SER A 218 2.27 0.85 13.41
CA SER A 218 2.67 1.34 14.74
C SER A 218 1.56 2.17 15.37
N PHE A 219 0.85 2.98 14.58
CA PHE A 219 -0.33 3.71 15.08
C PHE A 219 -1.48 2.79 15.49
N ASP A 220 -1.69 1.66 14.80
CA ASP A 220 -2.66 0.67 15.25
C ASP A 220 -2.23 0.04 16.59
N VAL A 221 -0.95 -0.31 16.74
CA VAL A 221 -0.44 -0.84 18.02
C VAL A 221 -0.58 0.19 19.14
N LEU A 222 -0.24 1.46 18.89
CA LEU A 222 -0.46 2.55 19.84
C LEU A 222 -1.94 2.66 20.21
N ALA A 223 -2.85 2.72 19.24
CA ALA A 223 -4.29 2.84 19.50
C ALA A 223 -4.81 1.66 20.34
N GLY A 224 -4.36 0.43 20.07
CA GLY A 224 -4.70 -0.75 20.87
C GLY A 224 -4.18 -0.68 22.32
N LEU A 225 -2.96 -0.16 22.51
CA LEU A 225 -2.33 -0.03 23.84
C LEU A 225 -2.76 1.22 24.62
N THR A 226 -3.55 2.11 24.02
CA THR A 226 -3.97 3.39 24.62
C THR A 226 -5.49 3.46 24.67
N VAL A 227 -6.13 3.87 23.58
CA VAL A 227 -7.60 3.95 23.46
C VAL A 227 -8.26 2.59 23.70
N GLY A 228 -7.68 1.51 23.16
CA GLY A 228 -8.14 0.14 23.40
C GLY A 228 -8.03 -0.33 24.86
N ARG A 229 -7.36 0.45 25.72
CA ARG A 229 -7.23 0.21 27.17
C ARG A 229 -7.97 1.24 28.02
N GLY A 230 -8.76 2.12 27.38
CA GLY A 230 -9.69 3.04 28.06
C GLY A 230 -9.21 4.48 28.14
N GLY A 231 -8.01 4.81 27.64
CA GLY A 231 -7.56 6.20 27.59
C GLY A 231 -8.28 7.01 26.53
N MET A 232 -8.32 8.33 26.70
CA MET A 232 -9.16 9.22 25.90
C MET A 232 -8.39 10.43 25.39
N PHE A 233 -8.64 10.79 24.13
CA PHE A 233 -8.20 12.07 23.58
C PHE A 233 -9.32 13.11 23.72
N TYR A 234 -8.96 14.34 24.06
CA TYR A 234 -9.87 15.47 24.08
C TYR A 234 -9.17 16.72 23.55
N ARG A 235 -9.91 17.60 22.87
CA ARG A 235 -9.37 18.90 22.44
C ARG A 235 -9.52 19.90 23.58
N ALA A 236 -8.42 20.53 23.98
CA ALA A 236 -8.41 21.63 24.92
C ALA A 236 -8.97 22.92 24.28
N ALA A 237 -9.18 23.97 25.10
CA ALA A 237 -9.79 25.22 24.66
C ALA A 237 -8.97 25.98 23.59
N ASP A 238 -7.66 25.74 23.53
CA ASP A 238 -6.74 26.27 22.53
C ASP A 238 -6.69 25.43 21.23
N GLY A 239 -7.46 24.33 21.18
CA GLY A 239 -7.50 23.39 20.06
C GLY A 239 -6.43 22.30 20.09
N GLU A 240 -5.52 22.32 21.07
CA GLU A 240 -4.51 21.27 21.25
C GLU A 240 -5.18 19.95 21.65
N LEU A 241 -4.74 18.84 21.03
CA LEU A 241 -5.18 17.52 21.43
C LEU A 241 -4.40 17.08 22.68
N GLN A 242 -5.12 16.74 23.74
CA GLN A 242 -4.57 16.24 24.99
C GLN A 242 -5.01 14.80 25.22
N TYR A 243 -4.21 14.05 25.96
CA TYR A 243 -4.49 12.65 26.29
C TYR A 243 -4.71 12.49 27.78
N GLN A 244 -5.81 11.83 28.15
CA GLN A 244 -6.12 11.40 29.51
C GLN A 244 -5.86 9.90 29.62
N THR A 245 -4.92 9.52 30.48
CA THR A 245 -4.64 8.12 30.80
C THR A 245 -5.81 7.49 31.55
N SER A 246 -6.06 6.22 31.27
CA SER A 246 -6.96 5.37 32.07
C SER A 246 -6.26 4.75 33.27
N GLY A 247 -4.91 4.72 33.26
CA GLY A 247 -4.09 4.04 34.24
C GLY A 247 -3.79 2.58 33.88
N TRP A 248 -4.33 2.09 32.76
CA TRP A 248 -4.06 0.75 32.24
C TRP A 248 -3.00 0.72 31.14
N GLU A 249 -2.63 1.88 30.60
CA GLU A 249 -1.63 1.98 29.53
C GLU A 249 -0.24 1.50 30.02
N PRO A 250 0.49 0.70 29.23
CA PRO A 250 1.91 0.45 29.48
C PRO A 250 2.75 1.67 29.11
N LEU A 251 3.99 1.73 29.60
CA LEU A 251 4.99 2.68 29.10
C LEU A 251 5.54 2.20 27.75
N ILE A 252 5.56 3.06 26.74
CA ILE A 252 5.94 2.67 25.37
C ILE A 252 7.22 3.42 24.94
N TYR A 253 8.29 2.67 24.64
CA TYR A 253 9.49 3.19 23.99
C TYR A 253 9.44 2.93 22.49
N MET A 254 9.17 3.96 21.70
CA MET A 254 9.00 3.87 20.25
C MET A 254 10.26 4.30 19.51
N PHE A 255 10.66 3.55 18.49
CA PHE A 255 11.89 3.81 17.73
C PHE A 255 11.81 3.24 16.31
N SER A 256 12.70 3.66 15.43
CA SER A 256 12.83 3.09 14.08
C SER A 256 14.28 3.11 13.60
N ARG A 257 14.55 2.46 12.46
CA ARG A 257 15.88 2.48 11.83
C ARG A 257 16.33 3.89 11.47
N SER A 258 15.43 4.72 10.95
CA SER A 258 15.76 6.08 10.53
C SER A 258 15.62 7.11 11.66
N GLY A 259 14.84 6.80 12.70
CA GLY A 259 14.48 7.75 13.75
C GLY A 259 13.49 8.82 13.31
N PHE A 260 13.05 8.83 12.05
CA PHE A 260 12.12 9.84 11.54
C PHE A 260 10.65 9.41 11.68
N PRO A 261 9.74 10.34 12.01
CA PRO A 261 8.31 10.07 11.90
C PRO A 261 7.89 9.94 10.43
N TYR A 262 6.75 9.28 10.19
CA TYR A 262 6.02 9.47 8.95
C TYR A 262 5.32 10.83 8.95
N LEU A 263 5.34 11.50 7.80
CA LEU A 263 4.69 12.79 7.62
C LEU A 263 3.20 12.61 7.37
N ALA A 264 2.37 13.48 7.94
CA ALA A 264 0.93 13.42 7.77
C ALA A 264 0.52 13.67 6.31
N ARG A 265 -0.60 13.10 5.88
CA ARG A 265 -1.28 13.48 4.64
C ARG A 265 -1.73 14.96 4.68
N PRO A 266 -2.00 15.60 3.54
CA PRO A 266 -2.59 16.94 3.52
C PRO A 266 -3.96 16.94 4.24
N TYR A 267 -4.24 17.96 5.04
CA TYR A 267 -5.50 18.08 5.76
C TYR A 267 -6.66 18.31 4.79
N ARG A 268 -7.79 17.63 5.04
CA ARG A 268 -8.99 17.65 4.20
C ARG A 268 -8.75 17.33 2.71
N ASP A 269 -7.79 16.45 2.42
CA ASP A 269 -7.59 15.95 1.07
C ASP A 269 -8.84 15.17 0.61
N CYS A 270 -9.42 15.60 -0.51
CA CYS A 270 -10.54 14.91 -1.15
C CYS A 270 -10.06 13.93 -2.24
N GLY A 271 -8.74 13.79 -2.39
CA GLY A 271 -8.05 13.02 -3.41
C GLY A 271 -8.45 13.46 -4.81
N THR A 272 -8.32 14.75 -5.05
CA THR A 272 -8.53 15.38 -6.37
C THR A 272 -7.22 15.94 -6.93
N PHE A 273 -6.10 15.71 -6.25
CA PHE A 273 -4.79 16.13 -6.73
C PHE A 273 -4.49 15.45 -8.07
N PHE A 274 -3.90 16.21 -8.97
CA PHE A 274 -3.42 15.72 -10.25
C PHE A 274 -2.13 16.44 -10.60
N TYR A 275 -1.16 15.67 -11.06
CA TYR A 275 0.09 16.18 -11.58
C TYR A 275 0.34 15.55 -12.94
N ASP A 276 0.81 16.36 -13.89
CA ASP A 276 1.11 15.93 -15.25
C ASP A 276 2.63 15.83 -15.42
N PRO A 277 3.22 14.62 -15.38
CA PRO A 277 4.67 14.46 -15.36
C PRO A 277 5.34 14.92 -16.67
N LEU A 278 6.52 15.53 -16.55
CA LEU A 278 7.35 15.90 -17.71
C LEU A 278 8.27 14.75 -18.14
N ILE A 279 9.00 14.19 -17.17
CA ILE A 279 10.01 13.16 -17.33
C ILE A 279 9.46 11.77 -16.98
N PHE A 280 8.74 11.66 -15.86
CA PHE A 280 8.15 10.41 -15.38
C PHE A 280 6.83 10.03 -16.07
N GLU A 281 6.65 10.52 -17.29
CA GLU A 281 5.63 10.07 -18.21
C GLU A 281 5.95 8.64 -18.68
N THR A 282 4.93 7.79 -18.76
CA THR A 282 5.12 6.34 -18.96
C THR A 282 5.83 5.98 -20.27
N ASN A 283 5.53 6.65 -21.39
CA ASN A 283 6.19 6.36 -22.67
C ASN A 283 7.67 6.78 -22.67
N ARG A 284 7.99 7.90 -22.01
CA ARG A 284 9.37 8.37 -21.86
C ARG A 284 10.18 7.39 -21.01
N ILE A 285 9.66 6.98 -19.85
CA ILE A 285 10.34 5.98 -19.00
C ILE A 285 10.49 4.63 -19.72
N HIS A 286 9.47 4.20 -20.47
CA HIS A 286 9.56 3.00 -21.31
C HIS A 286 10.69 3.12 -22.34
N SER A 287 10.83 4.28 -22.98
CA SER A 287 11.90 4.54 -23.96
C SER A 287 13.29 4.51 -23.30
N ILE A 288 13.43 5.13 -22.13
CA ILE A 288 14.66 5.08 -21.32
C ILE A 288 15.01 3.63 -20.97
N ARG A 289 14.03 2.83 -20.55
CA ARG A 289 14.23 1.40 -20.28
C ARG A 289 14.71 0.64 -21.52
N GLY A 290 14.13 0.93 -22.69
CA GLY A 290 14.47 0.27 -23.95
C GLY A 290 15.86 0.59 -24.51
N THR A 291 16.46 1.73 -24.13
CA THR A 291 17.80 2.13 -24.58
C THR A 291 18.94 1.62 -23.68
N ASN A 292 18.61 1.04 -22.52
CA ASN A 292 19.59 0.56 -21.55
C ASN A 292 19.95 -0.92 -21.74
N SER A 293 20.97 -1.37 -21.00
CA SER A 293 21.52 -2.72 -21.11
C SER A 293 20.48 -3.82 -20.82
N CYS A 294 20.77 -5.06 -21.22
CA CYS A 294 19.98 -6.22 -20.85
C CYS A 294 19.94 -6.49 -19.33
N GLU A 295 20.78 -5.82 -18.53
CA GLU A 295 20.94 -6.07 -17.08
C GLU A 295 19.95 -5.25 -16.23
N GLY A 296 19.27 -4.26 -16.83
CA GLY A 296 18.30 -3.38 -16.18
C GLY A 296 18.79 -1.94 -16.06
N LEU A 297 18.00 -1.08 -15.43
CA LEU A 297 18.36 0.32 -15.15
C LEU A 297 19.12 0.44 -13.82
N ASP A 298 20.17 1.27 -13.82
CA ASP A 298 20.73 1.82 -12.58
C ASP A 298 19.79 2.92 -12.04
N PHE A 299 19.13 2.66 -10.92
CA PHE A 299 18.18 3.61 -10.34
C PHE A 299 18.89 4.89 -9.86
N GLU A 300 20.04 4.75 -9.19
CA GLU A 300 20.76 5.87 -8.60
C GLU A 300 21.43 6.73 -9.68
N ALA A 301 22.00 6.12 -10.72
CA ALA A 301 22.69 6.85 -11.78
C ALA A 301 21.76 7.38 -12.88
N THR A 302 20.62 6.73 -13.13
CA THR A 302 19.72 7.08 -14.23
C THR A 302 18.43 7.74 -13.75
N LEU A 303 17.70 7.10 -12.84
CA LEU A 303 16.34 7.52 -12.51
C LEU A 303 16.29 8.58 -11.42
N LEU A 304 17.18 8.52 -10.42
CA LEU A 304 17.23 9.47 -9.32
C LEU A 304 17.54 10.91 -9.80
N PRO A 305 18.51 11.18 -10.70
CA PRO A 305 18.73 12.52 -11.23
C PRO A 305 17.54 13.05 -12.01
N LEU A 306 16.90 12.19 -12.82
CA LEU A 306 15.67 12.53 -13.55
C LEU A 306 14.52 12.85 -12.60
N LEU A 307 14.40 12.12 -11.49
CA LEU A 307 13.40 12.37 -10.45
C LEU A 307 13.64 13.71 -9.78
N MET A 308 14.90 14.07 -9.55
CA MET A 308 15.26 15.37 -8.99
C MET A 308 14.83 16.51 -9.92
N ILE A 309 15.08 16.40 -11.23
CA ILE A 309 14.63 17.39 -12.21
C ILE A 309 13.10 17.50 -12.19
N GLU A 310 12.38 16.38 -12.17
CA GLU A 310 10.90 16.36 -12.11
C GLU A 310 10.37 17.08 -10.86
N LEU A 311 10.93 16.80 -9.68
CA LEU A 311 10.51 17.43 -8.43
C LEU A 311 10.82 18.93 -8.43
N ARG A 312 11.98 19.34 -8.94
CA ARG A 312 12.33 20.77 -9.12
C ARG A 312 11.36 21.45 -10.09
N ALA A 313 11.03 20.81 -11.22
CA ALA A 313 10.09 21.35 -12.19
C ALA A 313 8.68 21.52 -11.60
N ALA A 314 8.22 20.54 -10.83
CA ALA A 314 6.95 20.62 -10.11
C ALA A 314 6.93 21.79 -9.12
N ARG A 315 8.02 21.97 -8.36
CA ARG A 315 8.18 23.11 -7.45
C ARG A 315 8.16 24.45 -8.19
N CYS A 316 8.90 24.57 -9.30
CA CYS A 316 8.90 25.75 -10.17
C CYS A 316 7.48 26.10 -10.63
N ARG A 317 6.73 25.10 -11.13
CA ARG A 317 5.32 25.27 -11.55
C ARG A 317 4.44 25.79 -10.42
N MET A 318 4.57 25.24 -9.20
CA MET A 318 3.82 25.69 -8.04
C MET A 318 4.16 27.14 -7.67
N LYS A 319 5.45 27.47 -7.55
CA LYS A 319 5.92 28.82 -7.14
C LYS A 319 5.53 29.90 -8.15
N LEU A 320 5.66 29.61 -9.44
CA LEU A 320 5.25 30.51 -10.51
C LEU A 320 3.74 30.78 -10.46
N LYS A 321 2.92 29.76 -10.21
CA LYS A 321 1.48 29.92 -9.98
C LYS A 321 1.19 30.82 -8.77
N SER A 322 1.87 30.59 -7.64
CA SER A 322 1.71 31.42 -6.43
C SER A 322 2.17 32.87 -6.63
N ALA A 323 3.14 33.12 -7.52
CA ALA A 323 3.62 34.44 -7.90
C ALA A 323 2.74 35.15 -8.95
N GLY A 324 1.58 34.58 -9.32
CA GLY A 324 0.68 35.17 -10.32
C GLY A 324 1.14 35.00 -11.77
N ARG A 325 2.11 34.12 -12.02
CA ARG A 325 2.66 33.80 -13.35
C ARG A 325 2.49 32.30 -13.65
N PRO A 326 1.27 31.75 -13.68
CA PRO A 326 1.07 30.32 -13.88
C PRO A 326 1.65 29.86 -15.23
N VAL A 327 2.37 28.74 -15.22
CA VAL A 327 2.83 28.07 -16.43
C VAL A 327 1.61 27.62 -17.23
N SER A 328 1.53 28.05 -18.49
CA SER A 328 0.39 27.71 -19.35
C SER A 328 0.39 26.23 -19.72
N SER A 329 -0.78 25.68 -20.11
CA SER A 329 -0.87 24.29 -20.58
C SER A 329 0.00 24.05 -21.80
N ASP A 330 0.13 25.02 -22.71
CA ASP A 330 0.94 24.91 -23.94
C ASP A 330 2.44 24.95 -23.62
N GLU A 331 2.86 25.79 -22.67
CA GLU A 331 4.24 25.82 -22.18
C GLU A 331 4.62 24.49 -21.52
N TRP A 332 3.74 23.97 -20.66
CA TRP A 332 3.95 22.66 -20.02
C TRP A 332 3.98 21.51 -21.04
N ALA A 333 3.10 21.55 -22.04
CA ALA A 333 3.08 20.56 -23.13
C ALA A 333 4.35 20.63 -23.99
N THR A 334 4.91 21.82 -24.18
CA THR A 334 6.19 22.01 -24.87
C THR A 334 7.34 21.40 -24.08
N LEU A 335 7.44 21.72 -22.78
CA LEU A 335 8.44 21.11 -21.89
C LEU A 335 8.32 19.58 -21.83
N ARG A 336 7.09 19.05 -21.91
CA ARG A 336 6.85 17.62 -21.86
C ARG A 336 7.41 16.85 -23.07
N VAL A 337 7.57 17.51 -24.22
CA VAL A 337 8.19 16.89 -25.41
C VAL A 337 9.68 17.22 -25.53
N SER A 338 10.18 18.19 -24.75
CA SER A 338 11.60 18.54 -24.64
C SER A 338 12.45 17.46 -23.97
N ASP A 339 13.74 17.43 -24.29
CA ASP A 339 14.67 16.53 -23.61
C ASP A 339 14.87 16.90 -22.12
N PRO A 340 15.31 15.97 -21.26
CA PRO A 340 15.54 16.26 -19.84
C PRO A 340 16.51 17.43 -19.57
N THR A 341 17.49 17.68 -20.43
CA THR A 341 18.46 18.78 -20.30
C THR A 341 17.80 20.13 -20.58
N GLU A 342 16.87 20.20 -21.53
CA GLU A 342 16.03 21.38 -21.77
C GLU A 342 15.12 21.68 -20.59
N ILE A 343 14.50 20.65 -20.00
CA ILE A 343 13.67 20.79 -18.80
C ILE A 343 14.53 21.30 -17.64
N GLU A 344 15.72 20.74 -17.44
CA GLU A 344 16.65 21.17 -16.40
C GLU A 344 17.09 22.63 -16.57
N ARG A 345 17.39 23.06 -17.81
CA ARG A 345 17.70 24.47 -18.10
C ARG A 345 16.54 25.40 -17.74
N TRP A 346 15.30 25.03 -18.09
CA TRP A 346 14.12 25.81 -17.69
C TRP A 346 13.97 25.86 -16.17
N VAL A 347 14.23 24.76 -15.47
CA VAL A 347 14.23 24.71 -14.00
C VAL A 347 15.28 25.67 -13.44
N ASP A 348 16.53 25.61 -13.91
CA ASP A 348 17.63 26.45 -13.45
C ASP A 348 17.33 27.95 -13.63
N GLU A 349 16.78 28.33 -14.79
CA GLU A 349 16.36 29.69 -15.09
C GLU A 349 15.28 30.19 -14.12
N VAL A 350 14.28 29.35 -13.82
CA VAL A 350 13.22 29.70 -12.86
C VAL A 350 13.78 29.79 -11.44
N GLU A 351 14.60 28.82 -11.01
CA GLU A 351 15.21 28.77 -9.68
C GLU A 351 16.15 29.95 -9.40
N HIS A 352 16.76 30.53 -10.43
CA HIS A 352 17.51 31.80 -10.29
C HIS A 352 16.65 32.93 -9.71
N GLY A 353 15.34 32.94 -9.99
CA GLY A 353 14.39 33.92 -9.48
C GLY A 353 13.68 33.54 -8.17
N ILE A 354 13.56 32.24 -7.85
CA ILE A 354 12.76 31.75 -6.70
C ILE A 354 13.58 31.03 -5.62
N GLY A 355 14.89 30.91 -5.81
CA GLY A 355 15.81 30.18 -4.94
C GLY A 355 15.87 28.68 -5.26
N ALA A 356 17.07 28.12 -5.14
CA ALA A 356 17.35 26.71 -5.39
C ALA A 356 16.58 25.78 -4.44
N PHE A 357 16.30 24.56 -4.91
CA PHE A 357 15.66 23.51 -4.14
C PHE A 357 16.62 22.36 -3.82
N ASP A 358 16.84 22.11 -2.54
CA ASP A 358 17.58 20.94 -2.07
C ASP A 358 16.68 19.69 -2.08
N VAL A 359 16.69 18.98 -3.21
CA VAL A 359 15.91 17.75 -3.38
C VAL A 359 16.43 16.64 -2.46
N PHE A 360 17.74 16.54 -2.25
CA PHE A 360 18.32 15.53 -1.34
C PHE A 360 17.87 15.79 0.09
N GLY A 361 17.90 17.06 0.53
CA GLY A 361 17.34 17.48 1.81
C GLY A 361 15.87 17.09 1.97
N PHE A 362 15.06 17.28 0.93
CA PHE A 362 13.65 16.86 0.92
C PHE A 362 13.47 15.33 1.02
N LEU A 363 14.29 14.54 0.30
CA LEU A 363 14.20 13.08 0.28
C LEU A 363 14.76 12.44 1.57
N GLU A 364 15.86 12.97 2.10
CA GLU A 364 16.67 12.29 3.13
C GLU A 364 16.61 12.96 4.51
N SER A 365 16.46 14.28 4.59
CA SER A 365 16.84 15.02 5.80
C SER A 365 15.65 15.50 6.63
N CYS A 366 15.64 15.10 7.90
CA CYS A 366 15.25 15.98 8.99
C CYS A 366 16.45 16.07 9.95
N ASN A 367 16.77 17.25 10.47
CA ASN A 367 17.76 17.35 11.55
C ASN A 367 17.08 16.89 12.86
N LEU A 368 17.48 15.72 13.38
CA LEU A 368 16.96 15.12 14.62
C LEU A 368 17.77 15.50 15.87
N ALA A 369 18.67 16.48 15.79
CA ALA A 369 19.49 16.93 16.92
C ALA A 369 20.28 15.78 17.59
N LEU A 370 20.92 14.92 16.78
CA LEU A 370 21.70 13.76 17.26
C LEU A 370 22.90 14.14 18.15
N GLU A 371 23.36 15.38 18.05
CA GLU A 371 24.41 15.98 18.88
C GLU A 371 23.97 16.18 20.35
N GLY A 372 22.67 16.08 20.63
CA GLY A 372 22.09 16.13 21.97
C GLY A 372 21.99 14.77 22.66
N GLY A 373 21.14 14.71 23.69
CA GLY A 373 20.73 13.48 24.38
C GLY A 373 19.28 13.13 24.09
N ALA A 374 18.76 12.17 24.87
CA ALA A 374 17.40 11.65 24.76
C ALA A 374 16.31 12.74 24.74
N THR A 375 16.41 13.72 25.65
CA THR A 375 15.42 14.80 25.79
C THR A 375 15.44 15.74 24.60
N GLU A 376 16.62 16.16 24.12
CA GLU A 376 16.71 17.03 22.95
C GLU A 376 16.24 16.34 21.67
N TYR A 377 16.53 15.04 21.53
CA TYR A 377 16.03 14.23 20.41
C TYR A 377 14.50 14.16 20.42
N GLN A 378 13.88 13.85 21.57
CA GLN A 378 12.42 13.78 21.69
C GLN A 378 11.77 15.13 21.43
N GLN A 379 12.35 16.21 21.97
CA GLN A 379 11.87 17.56 21.73
C GLN A 379 11.89 17.89 20.23
N ARG A 380 13.00 17.62 19.54
CA ARG A 380 13.11 17.86 18.09
C ARG A 380 12.15 16.97 17.29
N PHE A 381 11.92 15.73 17.71
CA PHE A 381 10.96 14.83 17.08
C PHE A 381 9.52 15.39 17.15
N VAL A 382 9.12 15.93 18.30
CA VAL A 382 7.82 16.59 18.47
C VAL A 382 7.72 17.84 17.60
N GLU A 383 8.75 18.70 17.59
CA GLU A 383 8.78 19.90 16.75
C GLU A 383 8.63 19.57 15.26
N LEU A 384 9.27 18.50 14.79
CA LEU A 384 9.14 18.04 13.40
C LEU A 384 7.71 17.62 13.06
N LEU A 385 7.00 16.95 13.98
CA LEU A 385 5.59 16.60 13.79
C LEU A 385 4.71 17.85 13.78
N GLU A 386 4.97 18.83 14.64
CA GLU A 386 4.22 20.10 14.69
C GLU A 386 4.47 20.96 13.45
N GLU A 387 5.72 21.03 12.97
CA GLU A 387 6.09 21.62 11.69
C GLU A 387 5.30 20.96 10.54
N ASP A 388 5.28 19.64 10.51
CA ASP A 388 4.58 18.88 9.48
C ASP A 388 3.04 19.05 9.54
N LEU A 389 2.46 19.15 10.74
CA LEU A 389 1.03 19.43 10.93
C LEU A 389 0.66 20.83 10.44
N ARG A 390 1.53 21.83 10.65
CA ARG A 390 1.34 23.17 10.05
C ARG A 390 1.32 23.10 8.53
N GLU A 391 2.26 22.37 7.92
CA GLU A 391 2.28 22.12 6.47
C GLU A 391 1.06 21.34 5.99
N SER A 392 0.61 20.34 6.75
CA SER A 392 -0.61 19.57 6.44
C SER A 392 -1.85 20.46 6.37
N ARG A 393 -2.02 21.38 7.33
CA ARG A 393 -3.14 22.34 7.39
C ARG A 393 -3.15 23.34 6.23
N LEU A 394 -1.98 23.67 5.67
CA LEU A 394 -1.88 24.49 4.45
C LEU A 394 -2.39 23.76 3.20
N GLY A 395 -2.39 22.42 3.21
CA GLY A 395 -2.81 21.59 2.09
C GLY A 395 -1.88 21.70 0.87
N VAL A 396 -2.20 20.96 -0.17
CA VAL A 396 -1.39 20.87 -1.42
C VAL A 396 -1.32 22.18 -2.21
N GLU A 397 -2.24 23.12 -1.97
CA GLU A 397 -2.28 24.39 -2.71
C GLU A 397 -1.27 25.41 -2.18
N ARG A 398 -0.92 25.33 -0.89
CA ARG A 398 -0.09 26.34 -0.21
C ARG A 398 1.18 25.76 0.42
N SER A 399 1.18 24.48 0.81
CA SER A 399 2.37 23.80 1.29
C SER A 399 3.16 23.22 0.12
N GLU A 400 4.37 23.74 -0.08
CA GLU A 400 5.33 23.19 -1.04
C GLU A 400 5.68 21.74 -0.68
N ARG A 401 5.86 21.46 0.61
CA ARG A 401 6.19 20.12 1.10
C ARG A 401 5.09 19.10 0.79
N LYS A 402 3.83 19.45 1.08
CA LYS A 402 2.69 18.55 0.80
C LYS A 402 2.40 18.43 -0.69
N TYR A 403 2.58 19.52 -1.45
CA TYR A 403 2.51 19.47 -2.91
C TYR A 403 3.51 18.47 -3.49
N LEU A 404 4.80 18.60 -3.15
CA LEU A 404 5.86 17.72 -3.66
C LEU A 404 5.73 16.28 -3.20
N ALA A 405 5.25 16.04 -1.97
CA ALA A 405 4.93 14.69 -1.50
C ALA A 405 3.83 14.03 -2.35
N GLU A 406 2.76 14.77 -2.68
CA GLU A 406 1.71 14.25 -3.58
C GLU A 406 2.21 14.10 -5.03
N VAL A 407 3.07 14.98 -5.53
CA VAL A 407 3.76 14.78 -6.83
C VAL A 407 4.51 13.45 -6.81
N LEU A 408 5.36 13.21 -5.81
CA LEU A 408 6.14 11.97 -5.68
C LEU A 408 5.24 10.72 -5.67
N LEU A 409 4.08 10.79 -5.04
CA LEU A 409 3.09 9.71 -5.06
C LEU A 409 2.46 9.50 -6.45
N HIS A 410 2.24 10.57 -7.21
CA HIS A 410 1.70 10.54 -8.57
C HIS A 410 2.70 10.01 -9.60
N LEU A 411 4.00 10.22 -9.38
CA LEU A 411 5.07 9.67 -10.24
C LEU A 411 5.16 8.14 -10.19
N ARG A 412 4.40 7.49 -9.29
CA ARG A 412 4.33 6.03 -9.18
C ARG A 412 4.09 5.32 -10.52
N GLU A 413 3.25 5.86 -11.40
CA GLU A 413 2.97 5.19 -12.68
C GLU A 413 4.23 5.10 -13.55
N GLY A 414 5.03 6.17 -13.65
CA GLY A 414 6.33 6.14 -14.32
C GLY A 414 7.33 5.23 -13.61
N LEU A 415 7.35 5.27 -12.27
CA LEU A 415 8.21 4.36 -11.48
C LEU A 415 7.87 2.88 -11.72
N ASN A 416 6.59 2.53 -11.82
CA ASN A 416 6.18 1.15 -12.13
C ASN A 416 6.74 0.70 -13.48
N VAL A 417 6.68 1.54 -14.52
CA VAL A 417 7.25 1.21 -15.86
C VAL A 417 8.76 0.94 -15.78
N ALA A 418 9.48 1.73 -14.97
CA ALA A 418 10.91 1.56 -14.76
C ALA A 418 11.26 0.28 -14.00
N VAL A 419 10.49 -0.07 -12.96
CA VAL A 419 10.88 -1.09 -11.97
C VAL A 419 10.34 -2.47 -12.29
N ASP A 420 9.12 -2.54 -12.81
CA ASP A 420 8.38 -3.79 -12.95
C ASP A 420 9.08 -4.80 -13.88
N PHE A 421 8.94 -6.08 -13.55
CA PHE A 421 9.42 -7.24 -14.32
C PHE A 421 10.93 -7.21 -14.57
N GLY A 422 11.71 -6.99 -13.51
CA GLY A 422 13.17 -6.96 -13.58
C GLY A 422 13.71 -5.73 -14.32
N GLY A 423 13.03 -4.58 -14.22
CA GLY A 423 13.44 -3.36 -14.90
C GLY A 423 14.68 -2.68 -14.31
N LEU A 424 15.10 -3.07 -13.10
CA LEU A 424 16.30 -2.58 -12.42
C LEU A 424 17.41 -3.63 -12.37
N GLU A 425 18.66 -3.16 -12.37
CA GLU A 425 19.82 -3.95 -11.98
C GLU A 425 19.67 -4.47 -10.53
N PRO A 426 20.31 -5.59 -10.14
CA PRO A 426 20.06 -6.20 -8.83
C PRO A 426 20.41 -5.29 -7.64
N ARG A 427 21.52 -4.53 -7.72
CA ARG A 427 21.86 -3.55 -6.68
C ARG A 427 20.82 -2.41 -6.60
N SER A 428 20.36 -1.93 -7.75
CA SER A 428 19.34 -0.89 -7.85
C SER A 428 17.98 -1.35 -7.35
N HIS A 429 17.65 -2.63 -7.57
CA HIS A 429 16.46 -3.28 -7.03
C HIS A 429 16.45 -3.26 -5.50
N ASP A 430 17.54 -3.73 -4.86
CA ASP A 430 17.69 -3.67 -3.41
C ASP A 430 17.56 -2.23 -2.89
N TYR A 431 18.29 -1.28 -3.48
CA TYR A 431 18.21 0.13 -3.09
C TYR A 431 16.78 0.67 -3.21
N PHE A 432 16.10 0.39 -4.32
CA PHE A 432 14.76 0.88 -4.58
C PHE A 432 13.75 0.38 -3.54
N PHE A 433 13.66 -0.93 -3.32
CA PHE A 433 12.65 -1.51 -2.43
C PHE A 433 12.97 -1.32 -0.93
N GLU A 434 14.25 -1.35 -0.54
CA GLU A 434 14.67 -1.24 0.86
C GLU A 434 14.79 0.21 1.35
N THR A 435 15.29 1.11 0.49
CA THR A 435 15.62 2.50 0.85
C THR A 435 14.64 3.48 0.24
N PHE A 436 14.58 3.58 -1.09
CA PHE A 436 13.80 4.62 -1.77
C PHE A 436 12.29 4.50 -1.51
N ALA A 437 11.72 3.30 -1.62
CA ALA A 437 10.32 3.05 -1.31
C ALA A 437 9.99 3.36 0.17
N GLY A 438 10.97 3.19 1.08
CA GLY A 438 10.86 3.61 2.48
C GLY A 438 10.77 5.12 2.64
N THR A 439 11.52 5.87 1.83
CA THR A 439 11.44 7.33 1.75
C THR A 439 10.10 7.80 1.20
N VAL A 440 9.61 7.21 0.09
CA VAL A 440 8.28 7.54 -0.45
C VAL A 440 7.18 7.29 0.59
N ARG A 441 7.22 6.14 1.28
CA ARG A 441 6.27 5.83 2.37
C ARG A 441 6.27 6.90 3.46
N ARG A 442 7.46 7.34 3.88
CA ARG A 442 7.61 8.34 4.93
C ARG A 442 7.09 9.73 4.54
N LEU A 443 7.33 10.14 3.30
CA LEU A 443 7.01 11.48 2.84
C LEU A 443 5.55 11.62 2.38
N ALA A 444 5.01 10.60 1.70
CA ALA A 444 3.77 10.72 0.94
C ALA A 444 2.66 9.73 1.35
N ILE A 445 3.00 8.64 2.03
CA ILE A 445 2.06 7.57 2.42
C ILE A 445 1.97 7.47 3.95
N GLY A 446 2.22 8.58 4.64
CA GLY A 446 2.10 8.62 6.08
C GLY A 446 0.64 8.68 6.54
N PRO A 447 0.42 8.83 7.86
CA PRO A 447 -0.91 8.73 8.46
C PRO A 447 -1.76 9.97 8.18
N GLN A 448 -3.03 9.89 8.57
CA GLN A 448 -3.86 11.08 8.70
C GLN A 448 -3.30 12.06 9.75
N PRO A 449 -3.51 13.38 9.60
CA PRO A 449 -2.99 14.39 10.52
C PRO A 449 -3.30 14.13 11.99
N GLU A 450 -4.48 13.61 12.28
CA GLU A 450 -4.96 13.33 13.63
C GLU A 450 -4.04 12.34 14.36
N ARG A 451 -3.42 11.37 13.65
CA ARG A 451 -2.47 10.43 14.28
C ARG A 451 -1.17 11.08 14.71
N SER A 452 -0.73 12.10 13.98
CA SER A 452 0.42 12.90 14.39
C SER A 452 0.08 13.74 15.63
N GLU A 453 -1.14 14.31 15.69
CA GLU A 453 -1.64 15.00 16.90
C GLU A 453 -1.72 14.04 18.10
N GLU A 454 -2.26 12.83 17.91
CA GLU A 454 -2.33 11.80 18.95
C GLU A 454 -0.95 11.38 19.46
N LEU A 455 0.03 11.19 18.57
CA LEU A 455 1.39 10.83 18.97
C LEU A 455 2.05 11.94 19.80
N ILE A 456 1.88 13.20 19.41
CA ILE A 456 2.37 14.35 20.19
C ILE A 456 1.71 14.34 21.58
N ALA A 457 0.39 14.17 21.65
CA ALA A 457 -0.36 14.14 22.91
C ALA A 457 0.10 12.98 23.82
N LEU A 458 0.33 11.80 23.27
CA LEU A 458 0.84 10.62 24.00
C LEU A 458 2.27 10.82 24.52
N ILE A 459 3.13 11.50 23.75
CA ILE A 459 4.48 11.86 24.19
C ILE A 459 4.42 12.88 25.34
N ARG A 460 3.60 13.92 25.20
CA ARG A 460 3.40 14.96 26.24
C ARG A 460 2.81 14.40 27.52
N ALA A 461 1.92 13.42 27.42
CA ALA A 461 1.35 12.71 28.56
C ALA A 461 2.33 11.71 29.22
N GLY A 462 3.51 11.49 28.63
CA GLY A 462 4.53 10.58 29.17
C GLY A 462 4.25 9.09 28.95
N VAL A 463 3.23 8.74 28.15
CA VAL A 463 2.86 7.36 27.81
C VAL A 463 3.81 6.80 26.73
N VAL A 464 4.20 7.65 25.79
CA VAL A 464 5.14 7.30 24.71
C VAL A 464 6.45 8.07 24.89
N LYS A 465 7.57 7.38 24.69
CA LYS A 465 8.91 7.93 24.67
C LYS A 465 9.61 7.58 23.37
N VAL A 466 10.27 8.54 22.75
CA VAL A 466 11.13 8.33 21.56
C VAL A 466 12.61 8.54 21.88
N GLU A 467 12.95 8.50 23.16
CA GLU A 467 14.25 8.86 23.76
C GLU A 467 15.46 8.02 23.31
N LEU A 468 15.25 6.90 22.60
CA LEU A 468 16.33 5.99 22.21
C LEU A 468 17.15 6.47 20.99
N GLY A 469 16.63 7.44 20.23
CA GLY A 469 17.24 7.86 18.97
C GLY A 469 17.05 6.86 17.82
N PRO A 470 17.68 7.09 16.66
CA PRO A 470 17.58 6.18 15.52
C PRO A 470 18.31 4.87 15.80
N ASN A 471 17.78 3.78 15.23
CA ASN A 471 18.42 2.46 15.15
C ASN A 471 19.10 1.99 16.46
N PRO A 472 18.37 1.95 17.60
CA PRO A 472 18.96 1.51 18.85
C PRO A 472 19.43 0.05 18.76
N LEU A 473 20.43 -0.27 19.57
CA LEU A 473 20.84 -1.65 19.81
C LEU A 473 19.75 -2.37 20.60
N VAL A 474 19.40 -3.57 20.17
CA VAL A 474 18.41 -4.43 20.83
C VAL A 474 19.09 -5.74 21.19
N LYS A 475 19.04 -6.13 22.47
CA LYS A 475 19.56 -7.41 22.95
C LYS A 475 18.53 -8.12 23.81
N ARG A 476 18.26 -9.39 23.50
CA ARG A 476 17.41 -10.23 24.32
C ARG A 476 18.17 -10.67 25.59
N ARG A 477 17.50 -10.59 26.72
CA ARG A 477 18.03 -10.96 28.04
C ARG A 477 17.69 -12.41 28.40
N PRO A 478 18.42 -13.04 29.34
CA PRO A 478 18.12 -14.38 29.83
C PRO A 478 16.74 -14.50 30.50
N ASP A 479 16.23 -13.42 31.10
CA ASP A 479 14.90 -13.32 31.72
C ASP A 479 13.77 -13.15 30.70
N GLY A 480 14.08 -13.07 29.40
CA GLY A 480 13.13 -12.92 28.31
C GLY A 480 12.80 -11.47 27.92
N ALA A 481 13.21 -10.49 28.72
CA ALA A 481 13.08 -9.06 28.40
C ALA A 481 14.13 -8.62 27.36
N PHE A 482 14.12 -7.33 26.98
CA PHE A 482 15.05 -6.77 26.01
C PHE A 482 15.76 -5.53 26.56
N ASP A 483 17.08 -5.49 26.45
CA ASP A 483 17.89 -4.29 26.66
C ASP A 483 17.92 -3.47 25.36
N LEU A 484 17.47 -2.22 25.43
CA LEU A 484 17.50 -1.26 24.33
C LEU A 484 18.49 -0.15 24.69
N ALA A 485 19.40 0.19 23.76
CA ALA A 485 20.40 1.23 23.98
C ALA A 485 20.59 2.12 22.74
N SER A 486 20.67 3.43 22.95
CA SER A 486 20.96 4.39 21.90
C SER A 486 22.27 4.07 21.19
N ARG A 487 22.26 4.15 19.85
CA ARG A 487 23.46 3.94 19.03
C ARG A 487 24.08 5.25 18.54
N HIS A 488 23.25 6.25 18.25
CA HIS A 488 23.65 7.43 17.48
C HIS A 488 23.51 8.76 18.24
N LEU A 489 23.01 8.75 19.47
CA LEU A 489 22.94 9.96 20.30
C LEU A 489 24.30 10.25 20.91
N ALA A 490 24.73 11.52 20.91
CA ALA A 490 25.98 11.93 21.54
C ALA A 490 25.99 11.66 23.06
N ARG A 491 24.83 11.75 23.71
CA ARG A 491 24.60 11.27 25.09
C ARG A 491 23.65 10.07 25.07
N PRO A 492 24.19 8.83 25.06
CA PRO A 492 23.37 7.61 24.96
C PRO A 492 22.45 7.42 26.16
N THR A 493 21.29 6.82 25.93
CA THR A 493 20.40 6.31 26.97
C THR A 493 20.11 4.83 26.75
N SER A 494 19.58 4.16 27.75
CA SER A 494 19.15 2.77 27.66
C SER A 494 17.93 2.49 28.52
N CYS A 495 17.11 1.53 28.12
CA CYS A 495 16.01 1.03 28.91
C CYS A 495 15.87 -0.49 28.76
N ILE A 496 15.13 -1.08 29.70
CA ILE A 496 14.72 -2.49 29.64
C ILE A 496 13.23 -2.50 29.32
N VAL A 497 12.84 -3.27 28.31
CA VAL A 497 11.44 -3.47 27.94
C VAL A 497 11.04 -4.91 28.18
N SER A 498 9.88 -5.14 28.77
CA SER A 498 9.35 -6.48 29.03
C SER A 498 8.95 -7.18 27.72
N ARG A 499 8.58 -6.41 26.70
CA ARG A 499 8.20 -6.93 25.37
C ARG A 499 8.70 -6.03 24.25
N LEU A 500 9.05 -6.65 23.12
CA LEU A 500 9.41 -5.96 21.89
C LEU A 500 8.40 -6.30 20.81
N ILE A 501 7.83 -5.28 20.18
CA ILE A 501 6.87 -5.41 19.07
C ILE A 501 7.45 -4.77 17.83
N HIS A 502 7.64 -5.58 16.78
CA HIS A 502 7.95 -5.10 15.44
C HIS A 502 6.66 -4.68 14.73
N ALA A 503 6.31 -3.40 14.83
CA ALA A 503 5.09 -2.86 14.25
C ALA A 503 5.25 -2.55 12.75
N ARG A 504 5.51 -3.60 11.98
CA ARG A 504 5.60 -3.59 10.52
C ARG A 504 4.93 -4.84 9.97
N SER A 505 4.24 -4.72 8.84
CA SER A 505 3.83 -5.88 8.06
C SER A 505 4.99 -6.27 7.15
N ALA A 506 5.50 -7.50 7.30
CA ALA A 506 6.43 -8.05 6.32
C ALA A 506 5.71 -8.27 4.98
N PHE A 507 6.45 -8.16 3.88
CA PHE A 507 5.97 -8.66 2.60
C PHE A 507 6.00 -10.20 2.60
N PRO A 508 5.07 -10.85 1.88
CA PRO A 508 5.12 -12.28 1.65
C PRO A 508 6.49 -12.72 1.13
N SER A 509 7.11 -13.66 1.83
CA SER A 509 8.36 -14.29 1.41
C SER A 509 8.12 -15.75 1.08
N LEU A 510 8.79 -16.25 0.04
CA LEU A 510 8.79 -17.68 -0.27
C LEU A 510 9.79 -18.45 0.61
N ASP A 511 10.94 -17.84 0.91
CA ASP A 511 12.01 -18.47 1.71
C ASP A 511 11.61 -18.60 3.18
N GLN A 512 10.79 -17.67 3.66
CA GLN A 512 10.31 -17.63 5.05
C GLN A 512 8.81 -17.85 5.14
N SER A 513 8.15 -18.50 4.16
CA SER A 513 6.69 -18.60 4.16
C SER A 513 6.14 -19.53 5.25
N ASP A 514 5.13 -19.07 5.99
CA ASP A 514 4.30 -19.91 6.87
C ASP A 514 2.93 -20.26 6.21
N SER A 515 2.72 -19.82 4.96
CA SER A 515 1.56 -20.22 4.18
C SER A 515 1.77 -21.61 3.58
N LEU A 516 0.90 -22.56 3.95
CA LEU A 516 0.96 -23.94 3.43
C LEU A 516 0.86 -23.98 1.89
N LEU A 517 0.00 -23.15 1.30
CA LEU A 517 -0.15 -23.05 -0.16
C LEU A 517 1.12 -22.57 -0.86
N LEU A 518 1.74 -21.50 -0.37
CA LEU A 518 2.96 -20.97 -0.97
C LEU A 518 4.14 -21.94 -0.77
N ALA A 519 4.24 -22.57 0.41
CA ALA A 519 5.23 -23.59 0.69
C ALA A 519 5.07 -24.83 -0.22
N ASP A 520 3.84 -25.28 -0.49
CA ASP A 520 3.55 -26.36 -1.43
C ASP A 520 3.99 -26.03 -2.86
N LEU A 521 3.58 -24.86 -3.37
CA LEU A 521 3.94 -24.39 -4.71
C LEU A 521 5.46 -24.21 -4.88
N ALA A 522 6.13 -23.63 -3.88
CA ALA A 522 7.57 -23.42 -3.89
C ALA A 522 8.34 -24.76 -3.83
N ARG A 523 7.93 -25.68 -2.95
CA ARG A 523 8.51 -27.03 -2.86
C ARG A 523 8.34 -27.82 -4.15
N ALA A 524 7.19 -27.70 -4.80
CA ALA A 524 6.93 -28.30 -6.11
C ALA A 524 7.69 -27.59 -7.26
N GLY A 525 8.37 -26.47 -6.99
CA GLY A 525 9.11 -25.70 -7.98
C GLY A 525 8.23 -24.94 -8.98
N ARG A 526 6.93 -24.76 -8.67
CA ARG A 526 5.96 -24.09 -9.55
C ARG A 526 6.00 -22.58 -9.47
N ILE A 527 6.53 -22.05 -8.38
CA ILE A 527 6.82 -20.64 -8.18
C ILE A 527 8.26 -20.48 -7.72
N ARG A 528 8.87 -19.33 -8.01
CA ARG A 528 10.18 -18.93 -7.46
C ARG A 528 10.17 -17.47 -7.04
N LYS A 529 11.16 -17.09 -6.25
CA LYS A 529 11.44 -15.70 -5.88
C LYS A 529 11.82 -14.90 -7.13
N HIS A 530 11.41 -13.63 -7.21
CA HIS A 530 11.68 -12.76 -8.38
C HIS A 530 13.14 -12.80 -8.85
N ARG A 531 14.08 -12.78 -7.91
CA ARG A 531 15.51 -12.71 -8.17
C ARG A 531 16.27 -13.40 -7.04
N ASN A 532 17.25 -14.23 -7.40
CA ASN A 532 18.15 -14.88 -6.44
C ASN A 532 19.40 -14.04 -6.12
N ASP A 533 19.66 -13.02 -6.93
CA ASP A 533 20.81 -12.12 -6.83
C ASP A 533 20.48 -10.79 -6.13
N VAL A 534 19.29 -10.70 -5.51
CA VAL A 534 18.85 -9.56 -4.69
C VAL A 534 18.63 -10.01 -3.25
N ARG A 535 18.85 -9.08 -2.31
CA ARG A 535 18.59 -9.30 -0.88
C ARG A 535 17.12 -9.13 -0.52
N PHE A 536 16.36 -8.39 -1.31
CA PHE A 536 14.92 -8.23 -1.08
C PHE A 536 14.22 -9.59 -0.98
N ASP A 537 13.65 -9.91 0.19
CA ASP A 537 13.09 -11.23 0.52
C ASP A 537 11.66 -11.48 0.03
N GLY A 538 11.06 -10.51 -0.67
CA GLY A 538 9.65 -10.55 -1.06
C GLY A 538 9.39 -11.06 -2.48
N GLY A 539 8.23 -11.69 -2.63
CA GLY A 539 7.53 -11.78 -3.91
C GLY A 539 7.75 -13.04 -4.74
N VAL A 540 6.69 -13.44 -5.43
CA VAL A 540 6.70 -14.45 -6.51
C VAL A 540 7.11 -13.77 -7.80
N GLU A 541 8.06 -14.38 -8.53
CA GLU A 541 8.37 -13.95 -9.89
C GLU A 541 7.17 -14.15 -10.81
N ILE A 542 6.75 -13.07 -11.47
CA ILE A 542 5.68 -13.10 -12.47
C ILE A 542 6.13 -12.51 -13.80
N ASP A 543 5.52 -12.98 -14.89
CA ASP A 543 5.61 -12.29 -16.18
C ASP A 543 4.63 -11.11 -16.26
N ARG A 544 4.68 -10.37 -17.38
CA ARG A 544 3.79 -9.22 -17.64
C ARG A 544 2.29 -9.56 -17.72
N TRP A 545 1.95 -10.84 -17.74
CA TRP A 545 0.58 -11.35 -17.77
C TRP A 545 0.15 -11.93 -16.43
N HIS A 546 0.94 -11.71 -15.38
CA HIS A 546 0.74 -12.17 -14.02
C HIS A 546 0.85 -13.70 -13.84
N HIS A 547 1.42 -14.42 -14.80
CA HIS A 547 1.72 -15.82 -14.63
C HIS A 547 3.01 -15.99 -13.82
N PRO A 548 3.03 -16.88 -12.80
CA PRO A 548 4.25 -17.10 -12.04
C PRO A 548 5.27 -17.89 -12.86
N VAL A 549 6.55 -17.68 -12.53
CA VAL A 549 7.68 -18.39 -13.13
C VAL A 549 8.10 -19.55 -12.23
N THR A 550 8.28 -20.73 -12.81
CA THR A 550 8.76 -21.92 -12.11
C THR A 550 10.24 -21.81 -11.75
N ARG A 551 10.71 -22.67 -10.85
CA ARG A 551 12.14 -22.80 -10.53
C ARG A 551 13.01 -23.04 -11.77
N SER A 552 12.48 -23.73 -12.78
CA SER A 552 13.18 -23.99 -14.06
C SER A 552 13.07 -22.85 -15.08
N GLY A 553 12.48 -21.70 -14.72
CA GLY A 553 12.33 -20.55 -15.61
C GLY A 553 11.19 -20.67 -16.62
N GLN A 554 10.24 -21.59 -16.43
CA GLN A 554 9.07 -21.75 -17.30
C GLN A 554 7.87 -20.97 -16.74
N VAL A 555 6.95 -20.56 -17.60
CA VAL A 555 5.75 -19.81 -17.19
C VAL A 555 4.59 -20.77 -16.88
N GLU A 556 3.99 -20.68 -15.69
CA GLU A 556 2.80 -21.44 -15.30
C GLU A 556 1.51 -20.82 -15.85
N ARG A 557 1.15 -21.17 -17.07
CA ARG A 557 0.02 -20.55 -17.80
C ARG A 557 -1.38 -20.78 -17.22
N SER A 558 -1.53 -21.75 -16.31
CA SER A 558 -2.80 -21.98 -15.62
C SER A 558 -2.90 -21.19 -14.31
N LEU A 559 -1.82 -20.55 -13.86
CA LEU A 559 -1.76 -19.84 -12.60
C LEU A 559 -1.61 -18.34 -12.83
N PHE A 560 -2.18 -17.55 -11.92
CA PHE A 560 -1.99 -16.11 -11.86
C PHE A 560 -1.71 -15.68 -10.43
N VAL A 561 -0.85 -14.68 -10.23
CA VAL A 561 -0.53 -14.14 -8.90
C VAL A 561 -0.69 -12.63 -8.89
N LEU A 562 -1.43 -12.10 -7.91
CA LEU A 562 -1.77 -10.69 -7.80
C LEU A 562 -1.56 -10.15 -6.38
N GLY A 563 -1.39 -8.82 -6.29
CA GLY A 563 -1.35 -8.12 -5.01
C GLY A 563 0.01 -8.23 -4.31
N PRO A 564 0.06 -8.11 -2.96
CA PRO A 564 1.31 -8.09 -2.19
C PRO A 564 2.23 -9.29 -2.41
N LEU A 565 1.72 -10.42 -2.90
CA LEU A 565 2.52 -11.58 -3.31
C LEU A 565 3.49 -11.29 -4.45
N CYS A 566 3.30 -10.21 -5.21
CA CYS A 566 4.14 -9.86 -6.35
C CYS A 566 5.10 -8.70 -6.04
N GLU A 567 5.12 -8.19 -4.80
CA GLU A 567 6.02 -7.11 -4.42
C GLU A 567 7.48 -7.53 -4.66
N GLY A 568 8.26 -6.70 -5.34
CA GLY A 568 9.61 -7.02 -5.79
C GLY A 568 9.65 -7.37 -7.28
N SER A 569 8.71 -8.17 -7.79
CA SER A 569 8.50 -8.29 -9.25
C SER A 569 7.83 -7.07 -9.83
N ILE A 570 6.89 -6.50 -9.08
CA ILE A 570 6.21 -5.27 -9.41
C ILE A 570 6.12 -4.38 -8.17
N TYR A 571 6.04 -3.07 -8.37
CA TYR A 571 6.01 -2.10 -7.27
C TYR A 571 4.58 -1.67 -6.89
N TYR A 572 4.38 -1.46 -5.59
CA TYR A 572 3.22 -0.78 -5.00
C TYR A 572 1.91 -1.59 -5.03
N ASN A 573 1.89 -2.74 -4.35
CA ASN A 573 0.78 -3.69 -4.44
C ASN A 573 -0.17 -3.71 -3.24
N THR A 574 0.02 -2.81 -2.27
CA THR A 574 -0.67 -2.86 -0.95
C THR A 574 -1.85 -1.90 -0.83
N TYR A 575 -2.32 -1.32 -1.92
CA TYR A 575 -3.41 -0.34 -1.89
C TYR A 575 -4.75 -0.93 -2.37
N VAL A 576 -5.84 -0.44 -1.81
CA VAL A 576 -7.20 -0.80 -2.23
C VAL A 576 -7.56 -0.07 -3.53
N PRO A 577 -8.41 -0.63 -4.40
CA PRO A 577 -8.76 0.04 -5.66
C PRO A 577 -9.42 1.41 -5.41
N THR A 578 -9.04 2.40 -6.22
CA THR A 578 -9.48 3.79 -6.09
C THR A 578 -10.12 4.29 -7.38
N ARG A 579 -10.84 5.42 -7.27
CA ARG A 579 -11.49 6.10 -8.41
C ARG A 579 -10.59 7.08 -9.17
N ILE A 580 -9.39 7.40 -8.66
CA ILE A 580 -8.48 8.34 -9.32
C ILE A 580 -7.61 7.59 -10.31
N GLY A 581 -7.55 8.10 -11.53
CA GLY A 581 -6.66 7.59 -12.57
C GLY A 581 -6.95 6.13 -12.92
N ARG A 582 -5.96 5.48 -13.53
CA ARG A 582 -6.06 4.07 -13.90
C ARG A 582 -5.67 3.21 -12.71
N SER A 583 -6.65 2.81 -11.91
CA SER A 583 -6.41 1.97 -10.74
C SER A 583 -5.88 0.57 -11.14
N ARG A 584 -4.58 0.34 -10.90
CA ARG A 584 -3.83 -0.90 -11.20
C ARG A 584 -4.57 -2.20 -10.84
N PRO A 585 -5.21 -2.36 -9.66
CA PRO A 585 -5.98 -3.57 -9.35
C PRO A 585 -7.06 -3.96 -10.38
N PHE A 586 -7.70 -2.99 -11.04
CA PHE A 586 -8.68 -3.28 -12.10
C PHE A 586 -7.98 -3.65 -13.41
N ILE A 587 -6.87 -2.99 -13.74
CA ILE A 587 -6.08 -3.29 -14.94
C ILE A 587 -5.53 -4.71 -14.87
N GLU A 588 -4.94 -5.10 -13.74
CA GLU A 588 -4.35 -6.42 -13.55
C GLU A 588 -5.43 -7.52 -13.58
N ALA A 589 -6.62 -7.25 -13.02
CA ALA A 589 -7.74 -8.16 -13.10
C ALA A 589 -8.26 -8.31 -14.54
N GLU A 590 -8.34 -7.23 -15.32
CA GLU A 590 -8.70 -7.31 -16.75
C GLU A 590 -7.66 -8.13 -17.52
N ILE A 591 -6.36 -7.91 -17.29
CA ILE A 591 -5.27 -8.67 -17.92
C ILE A 591 -5.44 -10.18 -17.64
N VAL A 592 -5.68 -10.56 -16.38
CA VAL A 592 -5.86 -11.96 -15.98
C VAL A 592 -7.08 -12.57 -16.68
N VAL A 593 -8.23 -11.88 -16.69
CA VAL A 593 -9.45 -12.39 -17.32
C VAL A 593 -9.31 -12.48 -18.85
N ASP A 594 -8.62 -11.53 -19.49
CA ASP A 594 -8.27 -11.60 -20.90
C ASP A 594 -7.41 -12.82 -21.23
N GLN A 595 -6.41 -13.16 -20.38
CA GLN A 595 -5.62 -14.38 -20.55
C GLN A 595 -6.44 -15.66 -20.37
N ILE A 596 -7.37 -15.68 -19.40
CA ILE A 596 -8.28 -16.81 -19.19
C ILE A 596 -9.14 -17.03 -20.44
N LEU A 597 -9.69 -15.95 -21.02
CA LEU A 597 -10.50 -16.03 -22.24
C LEU A 597 -9.66 -16.45 -23.47
N LEU A 598 -8.45 -15.92 -23.63
CA LEU A 598 -7.54 -16.35 -24.69
C LEU A 598 -7.23 -17.84 -24.60
N GLY A 599 -7.07 -18.37 -23.38
CA GLY A 599 -6.90 -19.79 -23.13
C GLY A 599 -8.06 -20.64 -23.68
N THR A 600 -9.25 -20.07 -23.91
CA THR A 600 -10.41 -20.80 -24.44
C THR A 600 -10.55 -20.70 -25.96
N GLY A 601 -9.63 -20.01 -26.63
CA GLY A 601 -9.68 -19.78 -28.08
C GLY A 601 -10.70 -18.72 -28.52
N LEU A 602 -11.30 -17.99 -27.57
CA LEU A 602 -12.14 -16.82 -27.86
C LEU A 602 -11.29 -15.56 -27.83
N THR A 603 -11.54 -14.62 -28.75
CA THR A 603 -10.85 -13.33 -28.79
C THR A 603 -11.77 -12.22 -28.31
N THR A 604 -11.21 -11.27 -27.56
CA THR A 604 -11.91 -10.06 -27.13
C THR A 604 -11.97 -9.02 -28.27
N HIS A 605 -13.01 -8.18 -28.25
CA HIS A 605 -13.05 -6.95 -29.05
C HIS A 605 -11.96 -5.93 -28.66
N SER A 606 -11.24 -6.08 -27.53
CA SER A 606 -10.13 -5.19 -27.18
C SER A 606 -8.97 -5.27 -28.18
N GLN A 607 -8.77 -6.43 -28.83
CA GLN A 607 -7.79 -6.57 -29.93
C GLN A 607 -8.21 -5.90 -31.24
N ALA A 608 -9.50 -5.65 -31.49
CA ALA A 608 -9.94 -4.94 -32.70
C ALA A 608 -9.53 -3.46 -32.68
N ARG A 609 -9.39 -2.84 -31.49
CA ARG A 609 -8.81 -1.50 -31.36
C ARG A 609 -7.29 -1.49 -31.52
N VAL A 610 -6.59 -2.53 -31.03
CA VAL A 610 -5.12 -2.64 -31.18
C VAL A 610 -4.70 -2.88 -32.63
N LYS A 611 -5.54 -3.54 -33.45
CA LYS A 611 -5.24 -3.77 -34.87
C LYS A 611 -5.62 -2.63 -35.82
N HIS A 612 -6.54 -1.73 -35.44
CA HIS A 612 -6.98 -0.64 -36.33
C HIS A 612 -6.22 0.69 -36.14
N ASP A 613 -5.64 0.94 -34.95
CA ASP A 613 -4.75 2.08 -34.72
C ASP A 613 -3.29 1.69 -35.00
N GLY A 614 -2.93 1.65 -36.29
CA GLY A 614 -1.55 1.53 -36.78
C GLY A 614 -0.65 2.74 -36.48
N ARG A 615 -0.88 3.46 -35.37
CA ARG A 615 -0.02 4.50 -34.82
C ARG A 615 0.10 4.28 -33.32
N HIS A 616 1.22 3.68 -32.91
CA HIS A 616 1.77 3.64 -31.55
C HIS A 616 0.75 3.90 -30.41
N ARG A 617 -0.16 2.95 -30.21
CA ARG A 617 -0.83 2.69 -28.92
C ARG A 617 -0.64 1.22 -28.59
N VAL A 618 0.62 0.87 -28.33
CA VAL A 618 0.95 -0.40 -27.71
C VAL A 618 0.86 -0.17 -26.20
N LEU A 619 0.11 -1.06 -25.56
CA LEU A 619 -0.12 -1.15 -24.13
C LEU A 619 1.20 -1.00 -23.36
N SER A 620 1.21 -0.01 -22.46
CA SER A 620 2.02 0.19 -21.24
C SER A 620 3.23 -0.73 -21.03
#